data_AF-A0A944H6C4-F1
#
_entry.id   AF-A0A944H6C4-F1
#
_cell.length_a   1.000
_cell.length_b   1.000
_cell.length_c   1.000
_cell.angle_alpha   90.00
_cell.angle_beta   90.00
_cell.angle_gamma   90.00
#
_symmetry.space_group_name_H-M   'P 1'
#
loop_
_entity.id
_entity.type
_entity.pdbx_description
1 polymer ?
#
loop_
_entity_poly.entity_id
_entity_poly.type
_entity_poly.pdbx_seq_one_letter_code
_entity_poly.pdbx_strand_id
1 'polypeptide(L)'
;MSSPLFARLIRPVGQSRSAKTVEVFGWILLAEAPLVLLAPHWVAEVLHLPELGVQAANYFRLVGLLIGGLGMLYVVSGRLDAQGFVFASMLDRPLVPFIMAALWAFGLIPGTLALFFAVSDSVSVLWTWSAWRREHRGP
;
A
#
# COMPACT_ATOMS: atom_id res chain seq x y z
N MET A 1 32.70 5.08 -0.54
CA MET A 1 32.12 4.67 -1.84
C MET A 1 30.61 4.64 -1.71
N SER A 2 29.90 5.66 -2.20
CA SER A 2 28.44 5.64 -2.24
C SER A 2 28.01 4.71 -3.37
N SER A 3 27.38 3.58 -3.05
CA SER A 3 26.87 2.65 -4.07
C SER A 3 25.93 3.40 -5.03
N PRO A 4 25.95 3.13 -6.35
CA PRO A 4 25.00 3.73 -7.30
C PRO A 4 23.53 3.53 -6.91
N LEU A 5 23.23 2.45 -6.18
CA LEU A 5 21.91 2.20 -5.60
C LEU A 5 21.55 3.24 -4.52
N PHE A 6 22.50 3.57 -3.65
CA PHE A 6 22.30 4.56 -2.59
C PHE A 6 22.12 5.97 -3.16
N ALA A 7 22.84 6.30 -4.24
CA ALA A 7 22.64 7.56 -4.95
C ALA A 7 21.21 7.66 -5.54
N ARG A 8 20.70 6.57 -6.14
CA ARG A 8 19.33 6.50 -6.68
C ARG A 8 18.24 6.57 -5.60
N LEU A 9 18.51 6.00 -4.42
CA LEU A 9 17.63 6.16 -3.25
C LEU A 9 17.49 7.62 -2.82
N ILE A 10 18.54 8.44 -2.92
CA ILE A 10 18.46 9.86 -2.55
C ILE A 10 17.89 10.69 -3.70
N ARG A 11 18.39 10.44 -4.92
CA ARG A 11 17.99 11.14 -6.15
C ARG A 11 17.48 10.13 -7.17
N PRO A 12 16.16 10.00 -7.36
CA PRO A 12 15.57 9.03 -8.30
C PRO A 12 15.69 9.50 -9.76
N VAL A 13 16.93 9.63 -10.23
CA VAL A 13 17.23 10.05 -11.61
C VAL A 13 16.83 8.94 -12.58
N GLY A 14 15.94 9.25 -13.52
CA GLY A 14 15.43 8.30 -14.51
C GLY A 14 14.21 7.48 -14.05
N GLN A 15 13.55 7.89 -12.96
CA GLN A 15 12.33 7.25 -12.47
C GLN A 15 11.17 7.40 -13.46
N SER A 16 10.52 6.28 -13.77
CA SER A 16 9.27 6.25 -14.54
C SER A 16 8.10 6.86 -13.73
N ARG A 17 7.11 7.42 -14.42
CA ARG A 17 5.84 7.88 -13.85
C ARG A 17 5.13 6.75 -13.10
N SER A 18 5.15 5.52 -13.60
CA SER A 18 4.57 4.37 -12.89
C SER A 18 5.37 4.02 -11.63
N ALA A 19 6.70 4.08 -11.65
CA ALA A 19 7.49 3.94 -10.42
C ALA A 19 7.24 5.09 -9.43
N LYS A 20 6.97 6.31 -9.91
CA LYS A 20 6.59 7.44 -9.05
C LYS A 20 5.27 7.20 -8.33
N THR A 21 4.25 6.64 -8.99
CA THR A 21 2.98 6.33 -8.30
C THR A 21 3.15 5.25 -7.25
N VAL A 22 4.00 4.24 -7.52
CA VAL A 22 4.35 3.22 -6.53
C VAL A 22 5.10 3.82 -5.34
N GLU A 23 6.04 4.74 -5.57
CA GLU A 23 6.74 5.45 -4.49
C GLU A 23 5.76 6.25 -3.62
N VAL A 24 4.86 7.03 -4.25
CA VAL A 24 3.88 7.85 -3.52
C VAL A 24 2.94 6.98 -2.68
N PHE A 25 2.45 5.87 -3.23
CA PHE A 25 1.66 4.92 -2.47
C PHE A 25 2.45 4.32 -1.30
N GLY A 26 3.74 4.02 -1.50
CA GLY A 26 4.62 3.57 -0.41
C GLY A 26 4.74 4.60 0.72
N TRP A 27 4.82 5.90 0.39
CA TRP A 27 4.82 6.97 1.40
C TRP A 27 3.49 7.06 2.16
N ILE A 28 2.36 6.85 1.49
CA ILE A 28 1.04 6.79 2.14
C ILE A 28 1.01 5.63 3.14
N LEU A 29 1.42 4.43 2.72
CA LEU A 29 1.50 3.26 3.61
C LEU A 29 2.42 3.51 4.81
N LEU A 30 3.58 4.14 4.60
CA LEU A 30 4.51 4.49 5.69
C LEU A 30 3.91 5.51 6.66
N ALA A 31 3.05 6.42 6.20
CA ALA A 31 2.37 7.38 7.06
C ALA A 31 1.22 6.72 7.85
N GLU A 32 0.50 5.76 7.25
CA GLU A 32 -0.58 5.03 7.89
C GLU A 32 -0.09 4.01 8.93
N ALA A 33 1.04 3.34 8.66
CA ALA A 33 1.57 2.28 9.51
C ALA A 33 1.74 2.67 10.99
N PRO A 34 2.31 3.84 11.37
CA PRO A 34 2.37 4.28 12.76
C PRO A 34 1.00 4.44 13.42
N LEU A 35 -0.02 4.89 12.69
CA LEU A 35 -1.37 5.05 13.23
C LEU A 35 -1.97 3.69 13.58
N VAL A 36 -1.87 2.74 12.67
CA VAL A 36 -2.35 1.36 12.86
C VAL A 36 -1.56 0.63 13.96
N LEU A 37 -0.25 0.89 14.05
CA LEU A 37 0.67 0.26 15.01
C LEU A 37 0.53 0.83 16.43
N LEU A 38 0.48 2.15 16.58
CA LEU A 38 0.55 2.81 17.88
C LEU A 38 -0.84 3.17 18.43
N ALA A 39 -1.81 3.43 17.56
CA ALA A 39 -3.15 3.88 17.93
C ALA A 39 -4.26 3.01 17.28
N PRO A 40 -4.26 1.67 17.48
CA PRO A 40 -5.23 0.78 16.83
C PRO A 40 -6.69 1.08 17.21
N HIS A 41 -6.95 1.56 18.42
CA HIS A 41 -8.31 1.93 18.86
C HIS A 41 -8.80 3.20 18.18
N TRP A 42 -7.92 4.17 17.95
CA TRP A 42 -8.26 5.38 17.20
C TRP A 42 -8.59 5.04 15.74
N VAL A 43 -7.80 4.16 15.12
CA VAL A 43 -8.09 3.67 13.76
C VAL A 43 -9.44 2.95 13.71
N ALA A 44 -9.75 2.12 14.73
CA ALA A 44 -11.04 1.46 14.82
C ALA A 44 -12.21 2.44 14.95
N GLU A 45 -12.05 3.51 15.73
CA GLU A 45 -13.06 4.56 15.88
C GLU A 45 -13.32 5.29 14.55
N VAL A 46 -12.24 5.70 13.87
CA VAL A 46 -12.31 6.36 12.55
C VAL A 46 -12.99 5.47 11.51
N LEU A 47 -12.74 4.16 11.56
CA LEU A 47 -13.34 3.17 10.66
C LEU A 47 -14.71 2.65 11.14
N HIS A 48 -15.26 3.21 12.22
CA HIS A 48 -16.51 2.80 12.86
C HIS A 48 -16.58 1.27 13.11
N LEU A 49 -15.46 0.69 13.55
CA LEU A 49 -15.38 -0.73 13.90
C LEU A 49 -15.95 -0.96 15.31
N PRO A 50 -16.42 -2.19 15.59
CA PRO A 50 -16.71 -2.60 16.96
C PRO A 50 -15.49 -2.41 17.87
N GLU A 51 -15.74 -2.27 19.17
CA GLU A 51 -14.68 -2.10 20.16
C GLU A 51 -13.64 -3.24 20.05
N LEU A 52 -12.37 -2.85 19.91
CA LEU A 52 -11.29 -3.82 19.73
C LEU A 52 -10.93 -4.44 21.09
N GLY A 53 -11.19 -5.74 21.25
CA GLY A 53 -10.56 -6.51 22.31
C GLY A 53 -9.03 -6.52 22.19
N VAL A 54 -8.33 -6.89 23.27
CA VAL A 54 -6.86 -6.90 23.36
C VAL A 54 -6.21 -7.66 22.19
N GLN A 55 -6.76 -8.82 21.83
CA GLN A 55 -6.24 -9.64 20.74
C GLN A 55 -6.40 -8.96 19.38
N ALA A 56 -7.57 -8.39 19.09
CA ALA A 56 -7.83 -7.68 17.84
C ALA A 56 -6.92 -6.46 17.69
N ALA A 57 -6.71 -5.72 18.79
CA ALA A 57 -5.76 -4.61 18.81
C ALA A 57 -4.34 -5.06 18.48
N ASN A 58 -3.89 -6.21 19.02
CA ASN A 58 -2.57 -6.76 18.70
C ASN A 58 -2.46 -7.19 17.22
N TYR A 59 -3.53 -7.72 16.62
CA TYR A 59 -3.54 -7.98 15.17
C TYR A 59 -3.42 -6.70 14.35
N PHE A 60 -4.12 -5.62 14.74
CA PHE A 60 -3.94 -4.31 14.12
C PHE A 60 -2.47 -3.87 14.19
N ARG A 61 -1.80 -4.04 15.35
CA ARG A 61 -0.38 -3.71 15.48
C ARG A 61 0.50 -4.48 14.49
N LEU A 62 0.28 -5.79 14.38
CA LEU A 62 1.01 -6.64 13.42
C LEU A 62 0.74 -6.22 11.97
N VAL A 63 -0.50 -5.86 11.66
CA VAL A 63 -0.89 -5.32 10.34
C VAL A 63 -0.19 -3.98 10.09
N GLY A 64 -0.13 -3.08 11.08
CA GLY A 64 0.60 -1.81 10.98
C GLY A 64 2.08 -2.01 10.72
N LEU A 65 2.71 -2.99 11.37
CA LEU A 65 4.10 -3.37 11.09
C LEU A 65 4.28 -3.87 9.65
N LEU A 66 3.36 -4.73 9.18
CA LEU A 66 3.38 -5.25 7.82
C LEU A 66 3.20 -4.13 6.78
N ILE A 67 2.23 -3.25 6.99
CA ILE A 67 1.96 -2.07 6.15
C ILE A 67 3.20 -1.18 6.09
N GLY A 68 3.89 -0.97 7.21
CA GLY A 68 5.12 -0.17 7.24
C GLY A 68 6.25 -0.81 6.44
N GLY A 69 6.42 -2.13 6.56
CA GLY A 69 7.38 -2.89 5.76
C GLY A 69 7.09 -2.81 4.26
N LEU A 70 5.82 -2.99 3.86
CA LEU A 70 5.38 -2.84 2.48
C LEU A 70 5.58 -1.41 1.97
N GLY A 71 5.24 -0.40 2.77
CA GLY A 71 5.46 1.00 2.43
C GLY A 71 6.93 1.30 2.12
N MET A 72 7.85 0.79 2.94
CA MET A 72 9.29 0.93 2.69
C MET A 72 9.71 0.24 1.40
N LEU A 73 9.25 -1.00 1.15
CA LEU A 73 9.54 -1.73 -0.08
C LEU A 73 9.05 -0.98 -1.32
N TYR A 74 7.89 -0.33 -1.23
CA TYR A 74 7.29 0.44 -2.32
C TYR A 74 8.06 1.74 -2.57
N VAL A 75 8.46 2.46 -1.52
CA VAL A 75 9.30 3.67 -1.63
C VAL A 75 10.65 3.32 -2.26
N VAL A 76 11.33 2.29 -1.77
CA VAL A 76 12.62 1.86 -2.29
C VAL A 76 12.50 1.41 -3.75
N SER A 77 11.53 0.53 -4.04
CA SER A 77 11.31 0.02 -5.40
C SER A 77 10.96 1.14 -6.38
N GLY A 78 10.13 2.09 -5.96
CA GLY A 78 9.79 3.28 -6.75
C GLY A 78 11.01 4.16 -7.01
N ARG A 79 11.85 4.43 -6.00
CA ARG A 79 13.06 5.25 -6.16
C ARG A 79 14.16 4.59 -6.98
N LEU A 80 14.23 3.27 -6.95
CA LEU A 80 15.17 2.47 -7.75
C LEU A 80 14.66 2.18 -9.16
N ASP A 81 13.44 2.61 -9.50
CA ASP A 81 12.75 2.31 -10.76
C ASP A 81 12.69 0.80 -11.05
N ALA A 82 12.35 0.01 -10.03
CA ALA A 82 12.27 -1.44 -10.13
C ALA A 82 11.03 -1.85 -10.94
N GLN A 83 11.14 -1.84 -12.27
CA GLN A 83 10.05 -2.17 -13.20
C GLN A 83 9.35 -3.50 -12.89
N GLY A 84 10.11 -4.53 -12.49
CA GLY A 84 9.56 -5.82 -12.07
C GLY A 84 8.65 -5.73 -10.83
N PHE A 85 8.98 -4.85 -9.88
CA PHE A 85 8.16 -4.61 -8.70
C PHE A 85 6.91 -3.79 -9.03
N VAL A 86 7.04 -2.79 -9.91
CA VAL A 86 5.89 -2.01 -10.40
C VAL A 86 4.87 -2.94 -11.03
N PHE A 87 5.31 -3.84 -11.92
CA PHE A 87 4.46 -4.86 -12.53
C PHE A 87 3.84 -5.81 -11.48
N ALA A 88 4.64 -6.32 -10.55
CA ALA A 88 4.12 -7.18 -9.48
C ALA A 88 3.04 -6.49 -8.64
N SER A 89 3.22 -5.21 -8.32
CA SER A 89 2.21 -4.42 -7.58
C SER A 89 0.91 -4.22 -8.36
N MET A 90 0.97 -4.21 -9.69
CA MET A 90 -0.22 -4.19 -10.55
C MET A 90 -0.95 -5.54 -10.59
N LEU A 91 -0.31 -6.63 -10.16
CA LEU A 91 -0.94 -7.95 -10.02
C LEU A 91 -1.47 -8.20 -8.61
N ASP A 92 -0.74 -7.76 -7.58
CA ASP A 92 -1.08 -7.95 -6.17
C ASP A 92 -2.28 -7.11 -5.75
N ARG A 93 -2.23 -5.79 -5.97
CA ARG A 93 -3.24 -4.86 -5.46
C ARG A 93 -4.67 -5.09 -6.00
N PRO A 94 -4.90 -5.51 -7.27
CA PRO A 94 -6.25 -5.87 -7.71
C PRO A 94 -6.83 -7.10 -7.01
N LEU A 95 -6.01 -7.96 -6.40
CA LEU A 95 -6.49 -9.13 -5.66
C LEU A 95 -7.11 -8.71 -4.32
N VAL A 96 -6.65 -7.61 -3.73
CA VAL A 96 -7.11 -7.17 -2.40
C VAL A 96 -8.62 -6.94 -2.35
N PRO A 97 -9.28 -6.22 -3.28
CA PRO A 97 -10.73 -6.11 -3.30
C PRO A 97 -11.46 -7.46 -3.31
N PHE A 98 -10.98 -8.45 -4.07
CA PHE A 98 -11.60 -9.77 -4.13
C PHE A 98 -11.42 -10.54 -2.83
N ILE A 99 -10.23 -10.47 -2.22
CA ILE A 99 -9.94 -11.09 -0.93
C ILE A 99 -10.81 -10.44 0.16
N MET A 100 -10.87 -9.10 0.21
CA MET A 100 -11.68 -8.36 1.18
C MET A 100 -13.18 -8.66 1.02
N ALA A 101 -13.68 -8.76 -0.21
CA ALA A 101 -15.05 -9.15 -0.48
C ALA A 101 -15.35 -10.58 0.02
N ALA A 102 -14.44 -11.53 -0.21
CA ALA A 102 -14.58 -12.89 0.31
C ALA A 102 -14.58 -12.92 1.84
N LEU A 103 -13.60 -12.27 2.48
CA LEU A 103 -13.50 -12.19 3.95
C LEU A 103 -14.75 -11.57 4.57
N TRP A 104 -15.31 -10.53 3.95
CA TRP A 104 -16.56 -9.93 4.39
C TRP A 104 -17.75 -10.88 4.21
N ALA A 105 -17.86 -11.56 3.07
CA ALA A 105 -18.93 -12.52 2.79
C ALA A 105 -18.95 -13.70 3.77
N PHE A 106 -17.78 -14.13 4.26
CA PHE A 106 -17.65 -15.15 5.31
C PHE A 106 -17.82 -14.59 6.73
N GLY A 107 -18.06 -13.27 6.90
CA GLY A 107 -18.20 -12.63 8.20
C GLY A 107 -16.91 -12.57 9.02
N LEU A 108 -15.75 -12.74 8.38
CA LEU A 108 -14.44 -12.75 9.05
C LEU A 108 -13.93 -11.34 9.36
N ILE A 109 -14.33 -10.35 8.57
CA ILE A 109 -13.96 -8.94 8.77
C ILE A 109 -15.18 -8.02 8.69
N PRO A 110 -15.15 -6.87 9.38
CA PRO A 110 -16.18 -5.83 9.24
C PRO A 110 -16.22 -5.25 7.83
N GLY A 111 -17.43 -4.94 7.35
CA GLY A 111 -17.63 -4.40 6.00
C GLY A 111 -16.96 -3.04 5.77
N THR A 112 -16.85 -2.19 6.80
CA THR A 112 -16.16 -0.89 6.68
C THR A 112 -14.65 -1.08 6.48
N LEU A 113 -14.04 -2.05 7.15
CA LEU A 113 -12.63 -2.41 6.95
C LEU A 113 -12.40 -2.98 5.55
N ALA A 114 -13.26 -3.90 5.12
CA ALA A 114 -13.21 -4.49 3.78
C ALA A 114 -13.31 -3.41 2.69
N LEU A 115 -14.26 -2.47 2.85
CA LEU A 115 -14.48 -1.37 1.92
C LEU A 115 -13.29 -0.40 1.88
N PHE A 116 -12.72 -0.05 3.04
CA PHE A 116 -11.57 0.84 3.12
C PHE A 116 -10.38 0.32 2.30
N PHE A 117 -9.99 -0.95 2.52
CA PHE A 117 -8.90 -1.56 1.77
C PHE A 117 -9.25 -1.74 0.29
N ALA A 118 -10.45 -2.23 -0.03
CA ALA A 118 -10.87 -2.44 -1.40
C ALA A 118 -10.84 -1.14 -2.21
N VAL A 119 -11.32 -0.03 -1.65
CA VAL A 119 -11.31 1.29 -2.32
C VAL A 119 -9.88 1.82 -2.44
N SER A 120 -9.11 1.79 -1.35
CA SER A 120 -7.73 2.29 -1.34
C SER A 120 -6.87 1.60 -2.40
N ASP A 121 -6.92 0.27 -2.46
CA ASP A 121 -6.15 -0.49 -3.45
C ASP A 121 -6.67 -0.35 -4.86
N SER A 122 -7.98 -0.31 -5.06
CA SER A 122 -8.58 -0.09 -6.40
C SER A 122 -8.17 1.25 -7.00
N VAL A 123 -8.24 2.33 -6.20
CA VAL A 123 -7.82 3.67 -6.63
C VAL A 123 -6.33 3.68 -6.97
N SER A 124 -5.52 3.05 -6.14
CA SER A 124 -4.06 3.01 -6.29
C SER A 124 -3.62 2.19 -7.51
N VAL A 125 -4.31 1.08 -7.80
CA VAL A 125 -4.15 0.29 -9.03
C VAL A 125 -4.51 1.11 -10.26
N LEU A 126 -5.72 1.70 -10.27
CA LEU A 126 -6.19 2.46 -11.43
C LEU A 126 -5.25 3.63 -11.72
N TRP A 127 -4.74 4.29 -10.68
CA TRP A 127 -3.76 5.36 -10.82
C TRP A 127 -2.45 4.85 -11.43
N THR A 128 -1.88 3.76 -10.89
CA THR A 128 -0.62 3.18 -11.37
C THR A 128 -0.75 2.65 -12.80
N TRP A 129 -1.86 1.98 -13.10
CA TRP A 129 -2.21 1.52 -14.44
C TRP A 129 -2.36 2.68 -15.42
N SER A 130 -3.01 3.77 -15.01
CA SER A 130 -3.17 4.96 -15.86
C SER A 130 -1.82 5.62 -16.18
N ALA A 131 -0.91 5.68 -15.19
CA ALA A 131 0.45 6.18 -15.38
C ALA A 131 1.23 5.26 -16.33
N TRP A 132 1.21 3.95 -16.08
CA TRP A 132 1.87 2.95 -16.90
C TRP A 132 1.37 2.96 -18.36
N ARG A 133 0.06 3.07 -18.58
CA ARG A 133 -0.53 3.20 -19.93
C ARG A 133 -0.08 4.47 -20.64
N ARG A 134 0.11 5.59 -19.93
CA ARG A 134 0.60 6.85 -20.53
C ARG A 134 2.10 6.83 -20.83
N GLU A 135 2.83 5.87 -20.27
CA GLU A 135 4.24 5.64 -20.61
C GLU A 135 4.39 4.72 -21.81
N HIS A 136 3.53 3.70 -21.93
CA HIS A 136 3.58 2.72 -23.01
C HIS A 136 2.75 3.12 -24.24
N ARG A 137 1.73 3.97 -24.06
CA ARG A 137 1.15 4.76 -25.14
C ARG A 137 1.97 6.05 -25.17
N GLY A 138 3.02 6.07 -25.99
CA GLY A 138 3.76 7.30 -26.28
C GLY A 138 2.85 8.38 -26.89
N PRO A 139 3.40 9.57 -27.23
CA PRO A 139 2.76 10.38 -28.26
C PRO A 139 2.45 9.56 -29.53
#